data_AF-A0A7Y3ABG4-F1
#
_entry.id   AF-A0A7Y3ABG4-F1
#
_cell.length_a   1.000
_cell.length_b   1.000
_cell.length_c   1.000
_cell.angle_alpha   90.00
_cell.angle_beta   90.00
_cell.angle_gamma   90.00
#
_symmetry.space_group_name_H-M   'P 1'
#
loop_
_entity.id
_entity.type
_entity.pdbx_description
1 polymer ?
#
loop_
_entity_poly.entity_id
_entity_poly.type
_entity_poly.pdbx_seq_one_letter_code
_entity_poly.pdbx_strand_id
1 'polypeptide(L)'
;MSETSRCPDCGAENAASATWCNQCYSQFGDASTHEDPAVAAAVVAVEERARESDWICRVCGASNPIESSVCSKCSHEIYDSFSGPRSRPEPPPLWSLAIPGGGLFSVGMPLAGASVAGLVALATAFGVLFVTGGRPIGWMFLMTALALWVIAVRDAIAIGNGVDEILLRPRVLSTIAVVVFAAVIFVLIEALQTVQDSVTE
;
A
#
# COMPACT_ATOMS: atom_id res chain seq x y z
N MET A 1 17.20 22.27 -29.60
CA MET A 1 18.15 21.49 -28.78
C MET A 1 18.09 22.08 -27.40
N SER A 2 17.62 21.32 -26.40
CA SER A 2 17.53 21.83 -25.03
C SER A 2 18.91 21.79 -24.41
N GLU A 3 19.37 22.90 -23.87
CA GLU A 3 20.66 23.03 -23.21
C GLU A 3 20.63 22.27 -21.87
N THR A 4 21.65 21.48 -21.58
CA THR A 4 21.78 20.67 -20.35
C THR A 4 23.05 21.02 -19.60
N SER A 5 23.01 20.90 -18.27
CA SER A 5 24.16 21.07 -17.39
C SER A 5 24.42 19.78 -16.61
N ARG A 6 25.68 19.55 -16.20
CA ARG A 6 26.04 18.40 -15.35
C ARG A 6 26.30 18.87 -13.93
N CYS A 7 25.76 18.12 -12.97
CA CYS A 7 25.98 18.38 -11.56
C CYS A 7 27.46 18.17 -11.19
N PRO A 8 28.12 19.12 -10.52
CA PRO A 8 29.51 18.96 -10.11
C PRO A 8 29.70 17.91 -9.00
N ASP A 9 28.67 17.67 -8.19
CA ASP A 9 28.77 16.75 -7.05
C ASP A 9 28.54 15.28 -7.42
N CYS A 10 27.58 15.01 -8.32
CA CYS A 10 27.19 13.63 -8.67
C CYS A 10 27.26 13.31 -10.18
N GLY A 11 27.53 14.29 -11.04
CA GLY A 11 27.66 14.09 -12.49
C GLY A 11 26.35 13.92 -13.26
N ALA A 12 25.18 13.97 -12.59
CA ALA A 12 23.88 13.83 -13.24
C ALA A 12 23.59 14.98 -14.23
N GLU A 13 22.95 14.67 -15.35
CA GLU A 13 22.48 15.67 -16.31
C GLU A 13 21.16 16.30 -15.85
N ASN A 14 21.11 17.63 -15.89
CA ASN A 14 19.99 18.45 -15.48
C ASN A 14 19.65 19.44 -16.60
N ALA A 15 18.45 20.02 -16.54
CA ALA A 15 18.11 21.14 -17.42
C ALA A 15 19.07 22.30 -17.13
N ALA A 16 19.51 23.05 -18.16
CA ALA A 16 20.40 24.18 -17.96
C ALA A 16 19.83 25.26 -17.02
N SER A 17 18.50 25.34 -16.90
CA SER A 17 17.79 26.24 -15.97
C SER A 17 17.51 25.63 -14.59
N ALA A 18 17.98 24.42 -14.30
CA ALA A 18 17.81 23.82 -12.98
C ALA A 18 18.60 24.63 -11.94
N THR A 19 17.98 24.89 -10.79
CA THR A 19 18.62 25.53 -9.63
C THR A 19 19.14 24.51 -8.61
N TRP A 20 18.81 23.22 -8.80
CA TRP A 20 19.25 22.11 -7.96
C TRP A 20 19.29 20.80 -8.76
N CYS A 21 20.09 19.83 -8.29
CA CYS A 21 20.28 18.54 -8.93
C CYS A 21 19.14 17.56 -8.61
N ASN A 22 18.50 16.98 -9.64
CA ASN A 22 17.40 16.04 -9.48
C ASN A 22 17.76 14.66 -8.88
N GLN A 23 19.06 14.35 -8.69
CA GLN A 23 19.53 13.10 -8.10
C GLN A 23 20.06 13.27 -6.68
N CYS A 24 20.97 14.22 -6.46
CA CYS A 24 21.61 14.41 -5.16
C CYS A 24 21.08 15.64 -4.38
N TYR A 25 20.19 16.42 -4.99
CA TYR A 25 19.58 17.63 -4.39
C TYR A 25 20.56 18.75 -4.04
N SER A 26 21.80 18.74 -4.54
CA SER A 26 22.71 19.87 -4.38
C SER A 26 22.26 21.06 -5.21
N GLN A 27 22.41 22.27 -4.68
CA GLN A 27 22.03 23.50 -5.38
C GLN A 27 23.11 23.89 -6.40
N PHE A 28 22.69 24.41 -7.54
CA PHE A 28 23.59 24.92 -8.57
C PHE A 28 23.79 26.44 -8.36
N GLY A 29 24.97 26.84 -7.90
CA GLY A 29 25.37 28.24 -7.71
C GLY A 29 25.19 28.77 -6.28
N ASP A 30 25.70 29.99 -6.01
CA ASP A 30 25.58 30.66 -4.73
C ASP A 30 24.12 31.05 -4.47
N ALA A 31 23.48 30.32 -3.56
CA ALA A 31 22.08 30.45 -3.18
C ALA A 31 21.70 31.79 -2.50
N SER A 32 22.57 32.79 -2.50
CA SER A 32 22.46 33.93 -1.59
C SER A 32 21.85 35.20 -2.17
N THR A 33 21.37 35.25 -3.42
CA THR A 33 21.02 36.58 -3.97
C THR A 33 19.89 36.65 -5.00
N HIS A 34 18.91 35.75 -4.96
CA HIS A 34 17.60 36.03 -5.55
C HIS A 34 16.48 35.42 -4.70
N GLU A 35 16.38 35.87 -3.44
CA GLU A 35 15.05 36.05 -2.86
C GLU A 35 14.36 37.09 -3.74
N ASP A 36 13.65 36.65 -4.78
CA ASP A 36 12.75 37.55 -5.48
C ASP A 36 11.79 38.08 -4.42
N PRO A 37 11.82 39.38 -4.09
CA PRO A 37 10.98 39.93 -3.04
C PRO A 37 9.49 39.69 -3.34
N ALA A 38 9.13 39.46 -4.61
CA ALA A 38 7.78 39.04 -4.98
C ALA A 38 7.47 37.59 -4.54
N VAL A 39 8.43 36.67 -4.60
CA VAL A 39 8.25 35.29 -4.13
C VAL A 39 8.22 35.24 -2.61
N ALA A 40 9.12 35.96 -1.93
CA ALA A 40 9.10 36.07 -0.47
C ALA A 40 7.77 36.69 0.02
N ALA A 41 7.32 37.78 -0.59
CA ALA A 41 6.02 38.38 -0.29
C ALA A 41 4.85 37.43 -0.61
N ALA A 42 4.93 36.64 -1.69
CA ALA A 42 3.90 35.66 -2.03
C ALA A 42 3.83 34.51 -1.01
N VAL A 43 4.96 34.00 -0.53
CA VAL A 43 4.99 32.96 0.51
C VAL A 43 4.39 33.49 1.81
N VAL A 44 4.77 34.70 2.24
CA VAL A 44 4.17 35.34 3.42
C VAL A 44 2.67 35.55 3.24
N ALA A 45 2.22 36.01 2.07
CA ALA A 45 0.79 36.22 1.78
C ALA A 45 -0.01 34.91 1.65
N VAL A 46 0.63 33.79 1.30
CA VAL A 46 0.01 32.45 1.31
C VAL A 46 -0.08 31.93 2.73
N GLU A 47 0.97 32.09 3.54
CA GLU A 47 0.97 31.68 4.93
C GLU A 47 -0.04 32.49 5.76
N GLU A 48 -0.12 33.81 5.55
CA GLU A 48 -1.09 34.68 6.21
C GLU A 48 -2.55 34.31 5.86
N ARG A 49 -2.83 34.02 4.58
CA ARG A 49 -4.14 33.47 4.16
C ARG A 49 -4.42 32.09 4.74
N ALA A 50 -3.40 31.24 4.91
CA ALA A 50 -3.57 29.94 5.54
C ALA A 50 -3.89 30.09 7.03
N ARG A 51 -3.24 31.03 7.74
CA ARG A 51 -3.57 31.35 9.14
C ARG A 51 -4.98 31.90 9.32
N GLU A 52 -5.49 32.62 8.33
CA GLU A 52 -6.88 33.08 8.29
C GLU A 52 -7.89 32.01 7.85
N SER A 53 -7.43 30.85 7.37
CA SER A 53 -8.35 29.79 6.97
C SER A 53 -8.81 29.00 8.20
N ASP A 54 -10.12 29.04 8.45
CA ASP A 54 -10.76 28.22 9.46
C ASP A 54 -11.28 26.90 8.86
N TRP A 55 -11.26 25.83 9.65
CA TRP A 55 -12.01 24.61 9.38
C TRP A 55 -13.25 24.51 10.27
N ILE A 56 -14.33 24.01 9.70
CA ILE A 56 -15.59 23.79 10.41
C ILE A 56 -15.64 22.36 10.93
N CYS A 57 -15.75 22.20 12.24
CA CYS A 57 -15.93 20.89 12.85
C CYS A 57 -17.27 20.28 12.44
N ARG A 58 -17.26 19.11 11.80
CA ARG A 58 -18.50 18.46 11.35
C ARG A 58 -19.35 17.90 12.49
N VAL A 59 -18.77 17.67 13.65
CA VAL A 59 -19.48 17.12 14.82
C VAL A 59 -20.32 18.20 15.51
N CYS A 60 -19.75 19.39 15.73
CA CYS A 60 -20.41 20.44 16.52
C CYS A 60 -20.60 21.78 15.79
N GLY A 61 -20.12 21.91 14.56
CA GLY A 61 -20.22 23.11 13.73
C GLY A 61 -19.28 24.26 14.10
N ALA A 62 -18.38 24.09 15.07
CA ALA A 62 -17.47 25.16 15.50
C ALA A 62 -16.41 25.48 14.42
N SER A 63 -16.15 26.76 14.20
CA SER A 63 -15.00 27.25 13.42
C SER A 63 -13.73 27.10 14.26
N ASN A 64 -12.67 26.55 13.68
CA ASN A 64 -11.38 26.39 14.34
C ASN A 64 -10.27 26.82 13.37
N PRO A 65 -9.17 27.43 13.84
CA PRO A 65 -8.06 27.79 12.98
C PRO A 65 -7.40 26.53 12.40
N ILE A 66 -6.90 26.61 11.15
CA ILE A 66 -6.25 25.45 10.49
C ILE A 66 -5.01 24.94 11.22
N GLU A 67 -4.37 25.78 12.04
CA GLU A 67 -3.26 25.39 12.91
C GLU A 67 -3.69 24.44 14.05
N SER A 68 -4.98 24.45 14.40
CA SER A 68 -5.51 23.57 15.45
C SER A 68 -5.93 22.22 14.88
N SER A 69 -5.25 21.17 15.32
CA SER A 69 -5.59 19.78 14.96
C SER A 69 -6.80 19.23 15.72
N VAL A 70 -7.28 19.95 16.74
CA VAL A 70 -8.38 19.52 17.61
C VAL A 70 -9.42 20.62 17.72
N CYS A 71 -10.70 20.25 17.71
CA CYS A 71 -11.80 21.19 17.89
C CYS A 71 -11.79 21.78 19.30
N SER A 72 -11.75 23.10 19.40
CA SER A 72 -11.79 23.84 20.67
C SER A 72 -13.06 23.61 21.50
N LYS A 73 -14.15 23.13 20.88
CA LYS A 73 -15.47 22.95 21.52
C LYS A 73 -15.77 21.50 21.92
N CYS A 74 -15.60 20.55 21.00
CA CYS A 74 -15.94 19.14 21.23
C CYS A 74 -14.74 18.20 21.32
N SER A 75 -13.51 18.73 21.21
CA SER A 75 -12.26 17.98 21.27
C SER A 75 -12.09 16.90 20.19
N HIS A 76 -12.87 16.97 19.10
CA HIS A 76 -12.73 16.06 17.96
C HIS A 76 -11.59 16.49 17.03
N GLU A 77 -10.87 15.52 16.45
CA GLU A 77 -9.72 15.82 15.59
C GLU A 77 -10.15 16.37 14.22
N ILE A 78 -9.29 17.21 13.64
CA ILE A 78 -9.48 17.83 12.33
C ILE A 78 -9.58 16.78 11.21
N TYR A 79 -8.80 15.70 11.30
CA TYR A 79 -8.76 14.63 10.29
C TYR A 79 -10.06 13.84 10.23
N ASP A 80 -10.70 13.61 11.37
CA ASP A 80 -12.02 12.97 11.43
C ASP A 80 -13.12 13.89 10.87
N SER A 81 -12.92 15.22 10.98
CA SER A 81 -13.84 16.19 10.38
C SER A 81 -13.70 16.28 8.86
N PHE A 82 -12.53 16.01 8.29
CA PHE A 82 -12.34 15.95 6.84
C PHE A 82 -12.68 14.60 6.23
N SER A 83 -12.61 13.52 7.02
CA SER A 83 -13.21 12.24 6.67
C SER A 83 -14.66 12.48 6.26
N GLY A 84 -14.98 12.32 4.97
CA GLY A 84 -16.37 12.21 4.53
C GLY A 84 -17.10 11.17 5.37
N PRO A 85 -18.45 11.18 5.46
CA PRO A 85 -19.16 10.05 6.01
C PRO A 85 -18.63 8.81 5.32
N ARG A 86 -17.88 7.97 6.06
CA ARG A 86 -17.36 6.72 5.51
C ARG A 86 -18.61 5.97 5.12
N SER A 87 -18.87 5.83 3.82
CA SER A 87 -19.99 5.02 3.36
C SER A 87 -19.76 3.66 3.99
N ARG A 88 -20.65 3.27 4.92
CA ARG A 88 -20.54 1.97 5.57
C ARG A 88 -20.52 0.96 4.42
N PRO A 89 -19.43 0.18 4.27
CA PRO A 89 -19.36 -0.75 3.16
C PRO A 89 -20.57 -1.67 3.28
N GLU A 90 -21.29 -1.83 2.17
CA GLU A 90 -22.38 -2.80 2.13
C GLU A 90 -21.80 -4.21 2.32
N PRO A 91 -22.56 -5.12 2.95
CA PRO A 91 -22.11 -6.50 3.06
C PRO A 91 -21.79 -7.08 1.66
N PRO A 92 -20.70 -7.83 1.51
CA PRO A 92 -20.31 -8.36 0.22
C PRO A 92 -21.40 -9.32 -0.31
N PRO A 93 -21.72 -9.27 -1.62
CA PRO A 93 -22.68 -10.21 -2.18
C PRO A 93 -22.12 -11.63 -2.10
N LEU A 94 -22.99 -12.63 -1.82
CA LEU A 94 -22.56 -14.02 -1.59
C LEU A 94 -21.69 -14.60 -2.72
N TRP A 95 -21.92 -14.20 -3.97
CA TRP A 95 -21.14 -14.69 -5.12
C TRP A 95 -19.70 -14.18 -5.12
N SER A 96 -19.41 -13.00 -4.56
CA SER A 96 -18.03 -12.49 -4.50
C SER A 96 -17.18 -13.25 -3.49
N LEU A 97 -17.81 -13.89 -2.49
CA LEU A 97 -17.14 -14.75 -1.51
C LEU A 97 -16.68 -16.09 -2.11
N ALA A 98 -17.31 -16.53 -3.20
CA ALA A 98 -16.93 -17.75 -3.91
C ALA A 98 -15.61 -17.61 -4.68
N ILE A 99 -15.15 -16.38 -4.91
CA ILE A 99 -13.88 -16.09 -5.58
C ILE A 99 -12.86 -15.71 -4.51
N PRO A 100 -11.68 -16.36 -4.44
CA PRO A 100 -10.62 -15.97 -3.52
C PRO A 100 -10.28 -14.48 -3.64
N GLY A 101 -10.41 -13.75 -2.53
CA GLY A 101 -10.21 -12.29 -2.48
C GLY A 101 -11.37 -11.45 -3.01
N GLY A 102 -12.37 -12.02 -3.69
CA GLY A 102 -13.50 -11.30 -4.29
C GLY A 102 -14.34 -10.52 -3.28
N GLY A 103 -14.55 -11.08 -2.08
CA GLY A 103 -15.19 -10.39 -0.96
C GLY A 103 -14.48 -9.07 -0.59
N LEU A 104 -13.14 -9.09 -0.54
CA LEU A 104 -12.32 -7.91 -0.23
C LEU A 104 -12.38 -6.85 -1.33
N PHE A 105 -12.48 -7.26 -2.60
CA PHE A 105 -12.75 -6.32 -3.71
C PHE A 105 -14.10 -5.63 -3.53
N SER A 106 -15.16 -6.36 -3.20
CA SER A 106 -16.50 -5.78 -3.04
C SER A 106 -16.62 -4.79 -1.89
N VAL A 107 -15.79 -4.91 -0.85
CA VAL A 107 -15.77 -3.95 0.29
C VAL A 107 -14.75 -2.82 0.10
N GLY A 108 -14.24 -2.61 -1.12
CA GLY A 108 -13.36 -1.48 -1.44
C GLY A 108 -11.88 -1.67 -1.08
N MET A 109 -11.42 -2.92 -0.91
CA MET A 109 -10.02 -3.26 -0.65
C MET A 109 -9.39 -4.06 -1.79
N PRO A 110 -9.22 -3.45 -2.99
CA PRO A 110 -8.77 -4.18 -4.18
C PRO A 110 -7.36 -4.72 -4.06
N LEU A 111 -6.44 -4.00 -3.40
CA LEU A 111 -5.05 -4.45 -3.25
C LEU A 111 -4.96 -5.71 -2.37
N ALA A 112 -5.66 -5.71 -1.23
CA ALA A 112 -5.71 -6.89 -0.35
C ALA A 112 -6.41 -8.07 -1.04
N GLY A 113 -7.52 -7.80 -1.74
CA GLY A 113 -8.22 -8.79 -2.55
C GLY A 113 -7.32 -9.42 -3.61
N ALA A 114 -6.57 -8.61 -4.37
CA ALA A 114 -5.64 -9.07 -5.40
C ALA A 114 -4.52 -9.93 -4.83
N SER A 115 -3.92 -9.50 -3.72
CA SER A 115 -2.86 -10.25 -3.06
C SER A 115 -3.35 -11.61 -2.53
N VAL A 116 -4.54 -11.66 -1.90
CA VAL A 116 -5.13 -12.94 -1.47
C VAL A 116 -5.42 -13.84 -2.67
N ALA A 117 -6.04 -13.30 -3.73
CA ALA A 117 -6.33 -14.06 -4.95
C ALA A 117 -5.06 -14.68 -5.55
N GLY A 118 -3.99 -13.88 -5.66
CA GLY A 118 -2.70 -14.33 -6.17
C GLY A 118 -2.06 -15.42 -5.31
N LEU A 119 -2.05 -15.24 -3.98
CA LEU A 119 -1.48 -16.24 -3.05
C LEU A 119 -2.28 -17.56 -3.07
N VAL A 120 -3.61 -17.49 -3.06
CA VAL A 120 -4.47 -18.67 -3.14
C VAL A 120 -4.28 -19.39 -4.46
N ALA A 121 -4.22 -18.66 -5.59
CA ALA A 121 -3.97 -19.25 -6.91
C ALA A 121 -2.60 -19.94 -6.98
N LEU A 122 -1.54 -19.27 -6.50
CA LEU A 122 -0.18 -19.81 -6.46
C LEU A 122 -0.10 -21.07 -5.59
N ALA A 123 -0.60 -21.00 -4.36
CA ALA A 123 -0.59 -22.13 -3.43
C ALA A 123 -1.44 -23.29 -3.95
N THR A 124 -2.58 -23.02 -4.59
CA THR A 124 -3.40 -24.07 -5.22
C THR A 124 -2.66 -24.73 -6.38
N ALA A 125 -2.04 -23.95 -7.26
CA ALA A 125 -1.30 -24.47 -8.42
C ALA A 125 -0.14 -25.39 -7.99
N PHE A 126 0.71 -24.94 -7.07
CA PHE A 126 1.79 -25.76 -6.53
C PHE A 126 1.29 -26.94 -5.72
N GLY A 127 0.23 -26.76 -4.93
CA GLY A 127 -0.41 -27.84 -4.18
C GLY A 127 -0.88 -28.97 -5.08
N VAL A 128 -1.63 -28.66 -6.14
CA VAL A 128 -2.07 -29.63 -7.15
C VAL A 128 -0.89 -30.28 -7.87
N LEU A 129 0.09 -29.48 -8.31
CA LEU A 129 1.29 -29.99 -8.98
C LEU A 129 2.03 -31.01 -8.11
N PHE A 130 2.24 -30.71 -6.83
CA PHE A 130 2.95 -31.63 -5.93
C PHE A 130 2.13 -32.86 -5.54
N VAL A 131 0.82 -32.71 -5.28
CA VAL A 131 -0.05 -33.86 -4.97
C VAL A 131 -0.11 -34.83 -6.15
N THR A 132 -0.30 -34.32 -7.37
CA THR A 132 -0.33 -35.16 -8.59
C THR A 132 1.02 -35.80 -8.91
N GLY A 133 2.12 -35.16 -8.51
CA GLY A 133 3.48 -35.73 -8.54
C GLY A 133 3.82 -36.68 -7.39
N GLY A 134 2.85 -37.06 -6.54
CA GLY A 134 3.04 -38.00 -5.42
C GLY A 134 3.77 -37.41 -4.21
N ARG A 135 3.95 -36.08 -4.14
CA ARG A 135 4.65 -35.40 -3.04
C ARG A 135 3.64 -34.94 -1.97
N PRO A 136 3.71 -35.45 -0.72
CA PRO A 136 2.72 -35.13 0.31
C PRO A 136 2.72 -33.66 0.73
N ILE A 137 3.83 -32.93 0.53
CA ILE A 137 3.94 -31.50 0.82
C ILE A 137 2.92 -30.65 0.04
N GLY A 138 2.41 -31.15 -1.09
CA GLY A 138 1.35 -30.48 -1.83
C GLY A 138 0.07 -30.26 -1.01
N TRP A 139 -0.25 -31.17 -0.07
CA TRP A 139 -1.39 -31.00 0.84
C TRP A 139 -1.23 -29.79 1.75
N MET A 140 -0.02 -29.46 2.20
CA MET A 140 0.22 -28.26 3.02
C MET A 140 -0.10 -26.98 2.25
N PHE A 141 0.26 -26.91 0.97
CA PHE A 141 -0.09 -25.78 0.11
C PHE A 141 -1.60 -25.66 -0.12
N LEU A 142 -2.30 -26.78 -0.37
CA LEU A 142 -3.76 -26.77 -0.52
C LEU A 142 -4.47 -26.31 0.76
N MET A 143 -4.04 -26.79 1.92
CA MET A 143 -4.60 -26.36 3.21
C MET A 143 -4.30 -24.88 3.50
N THR A 144 -3.13 -24.39 3.10
CA THR A 144 -2.77 -22.97 3.21
C THR A 144 -3.67 -22.10 2.31
N ALA A 145 -3.89 -22.53 1.06
CA ALA A 145 -4.79 -21.86 0.13
C ALA A 145 -6.23 -21.79 0.67
N LEU A 146 -6.74 -22.92 1.21
CA LEU A 146 -8.05 -22.98 1.82
C LEU A 146 -8.16 -22.08 3.05
N ALA A 147 -7.17 -22.11 3.94
CA ALA A 147 -7.14 -21.27 5.13
C ALA A 147 -7.15 -19.78 4.78
N LEU A 148 -6.31 -19.36 3.82
CA LEU A 148 -6.28 -17.98 3.32
C LEU A 148 -7.63 -17.55 2.74
N TRP A 149 -8.27 -18.42 1.96
CA TRP A 149 -9.58 -18.12 1.39
C TRP A 149 -10.64 -17.95 2.48
N VAL A 150 -10.72 -18.87 3.45
CA VAL A 150 -11.68 -18.78 4.57
C VAL A 150 -11.46 -17.53 5.42
N ILE A 151 -10.21 -17.18 5.74
CA ILE A 151 -9.88 -15.96 6.49
C ILE A 151 -10.31 -14.72 5.71
N ALA A 152 -10.05 -14.68 4.39
CA ALA A 152 -10.46 -13.55 3.55
C ALA A 152 -11.98 -13.39 3.46
N VAL A 153 -12.73 -14.51 3.41
CA VAL A 153 -14.20 -14.49 3.49
C VAL A 153 -14.67 -13.92 4.82
N ARG A 154 -14.08 -14.37 5.94
CA ARG A 154 -14.39 -13.85 7.28
C ARG A 154 -14.11 -12.35 7.38
N ASP A 155 -12.94 -11.91 6.93
CA ASP A 155 -12.56 -10.49 6.97
C ASP A 155 -13.52 -9.65 6.12
N ALA A 156 -13.86 -10.08 4.90
CA ALA A 156 -14.82 -9.36 4.05
C ALA A 156 -16.20 -9.21 4.70
N ILE A 157 -16.69 -10.26 5.37
CA ILE A 157 -17.95 -10.21 6.13
C ILE A 157 -17.83 -9.27 7.33
N ALA A 158 -16.73 -9.34 8.09
CA ALA A 158 -16.48 -8.47 9.24
C ALA A 158 -16.48 -6.99 8.82
N ILE A 159 -15.77 -6.67 7.73
CA ILE A 159 -15.71 -5.31 7.16
C ILE A 159 -17.10 -4.85 6.72
N GLY A 160 -17.85 -5.65 5.98
CA GLY A 160 -19.21 -5.31 5.55
C GLY A 160 -20.18 -5.10 6.72
N ASN A 161 -19.92 -5.74 7.86
CA ASN A 161 -20.67 -5.52 9.09
C ASN A 161 -20.20 -4.30 9.89
N GLY A 162 -19.12 -3.61 9.48
CA GLY A 162 -18.53 -2.48 10.18
C GLY A 162 -17.67 -2.87 11.39
N VAL A 163 -17.10 -4.08 11.37
CA VAL A 163 -16.12 -4.53 12.37
C VAL A 163 -14.72 -4.20 11.85
N ASP A 164 -13.97 -3.38 12.59
CA ASP A 164 -12.63 -2.92 12.20
C ASP A 164 -11.50 -3.95 12.46
N GLU A 165 -11.84 -5.10 13.05
CA GLU A 165 -10.87 -6.16 13.35
C GLU A 165 -10.60 -7.02 12.11
N ILE A 166 -9.61 -6.61 11.31
CA ILE A 166 -9.14 -7.34 10.13
C ILE A 166 -7.95 -8.24 10.52
N LEU A 167 -8.04 -9.54 10.21
CA LEU A 167 -6.97 -10.51 10.46
C LEU A 167 -5.85 -10.40 9.42
N LEU A 168 -6.20 -10.26 8.13
CA LEU A 168 -5.27 -10.10 7.02
C LEU A 168 -4.74 -8.66 6.94
N ARG A 169 -4.09 -8.20 8.01
CA ARG A 169 -3.34 -6.94 7.98
C ARG A 169 -2.22 -7.03 6.94
N PRO A 170 -1.81 -5.91 6.32
CA PRO A 170 -0.74 -5.90 5.32
C PRO A 170 0.54 -6.64 5.78
N ARG A 171 0.91 -6.50 7.05
CA ARG A 171 2.06 -7.19 7.65
C ARG A 171 1.88 -8.72 7.70
N VAL A 172 0.70 -9.19 8.10
CA VAL A 172 0.38 -10.62 8.17
C VAL A 172 0.39 -11.22 6.76
N LEU A 173 -0.25 -10.54 5.81
CA LEU A 173 -0.29 -10.95 4.42
C LEU A 173 1.11 -11.02 3.80
N SER A 174 1.96 -10.02 4.05
CA SER A 174 3.35 -10.04 3.57
C SER A 174 4.17 -11.18 4.19
N THR A 175 3.98 -11.46 5.48
CA THR A 175 4.68 -12.58 6.14
C THR A 175 4.24 -13.92 5.55
N ILE A 176 2.94 -14.13 5.34
CA ILE A 176 2.42 -15.35 4.70
C ILE A 176 2.97 -15.48 3.28
N ALA A 177 2.98 -14.40 2.50
CA ALA A 177 3.53 -14.40 1.16
C ALA A 177 5.00 -14.86 1.15
N VAL A 178 5.85 -14.25 1.99
CA VAL A 178 7.27 -14.62 2.11
C VAL A 178 7.44 -16.09 2.46
N VAL A 179 6.67 -16.61 3.42
CA VAL A 179 6.72 -18.02 3.83
C VAL A 179 6.32 -18.95 2.69
N VAL A 180 5.23 -18.65 1.97
CA VAL A 180 4.77 -19.45 0.82
C VAL A 180 5.82 -19.45 -0.29
N PHE A 181 6.38 -18.28 -0.64
CA PHE A 181 7.44 -18.18 -1.65
C PHE A 181 8.70 -18.94 -1.26
N ALA A 182 9.15 -18.81 0.00
CA ALA A 182 10.31 -19.55 0.50
C ALA A 182 10.08 -21.07 0.43
N ALA A 183 8.89 -21.55 0.80
CA ALA A 183 8.54 -22.96 0.72
C ALA A 183 8.52 -23.46 -0.74
N VAL A 184 7.97 -22.68 -1.67
CA VAL A 184 7.99 -23.02 -3.11
C VAL A 184 9.43 -23.12 -3.62
N ILE A 185 10.26 -22.12 -3.34
CA ILE A 185 11.67 -22.11 -3.78
C ILE A 185 12.42 -23.32 -3.22
N PHE A 186 12.24 -23.63 -1.94
CA PHE A 186 12.87 -24.80 -1.31
C PHE A 186 12.51 -26.10 -2.03
N VAL A 187 11.22 -26.34 -2.29
CA VAL A 187 10.77 -27.57 -2.97
C VAL A 187 11.26 -27.63 -4.42
N LEU A 188 11.37 -26.48 -5.10
CA LEU A 188 11.94 -26.40 -6.44
C LEU A 188 13.44 -26.73 -6.45
N ILE A 189 14.20 -26.26 -5.45
CA ILE A 189 15.63 -26.59 -5.30
C ILE A 189 15.80 -28.10 -5.11
N GLU A 190 15.04 -28.72 -4.21
CA GLU A 190 15.09 -30.18 -4.01
C GLU A 190 14.73 -30.96 -5.28
N ALA A 191 13.74 -30.48 -6.03
CA ALA A 191 13.37 -31.07 -7.32
C ALA A 191 14.52 -31.00 -8.34
N LEU A 192 15.20 -29.85 -8.43
CA LEU A 192 16.33 -29.66 -9.34
C LEU A 192 17.52 -30.57 -8.97
N GLN A 193 17.82 -30.71 -7.68
CA GLN A 193 18.87 -31.61 -7.20
C GLN A 193 18.58 -33.06 -7.58
N THR A 194 17.34 -33.52 -7.37
CA THR A 194 16.93 -34.90 -7.73
C THR A 194 17.12 -35.17 -9.23
N VAL A 195 16.83 -34.20 -10.09
CA VAL A 195 17.04 -34.33 -11.53
C VAL A 195 18.52 -34.38 -11.89
N GLN A 196 19.37 -33.57 -11.24
CA GLN A 196 20.80 -33.57 -11.48
C GLN A 196 21.45 -34.91 -11.14
N ASP A 197 21.10 -35.50 -10.00
CA ASP A 197 21.63 -36.79 -9.57
C ASP A 197 21.31 -37.90 -10.59
N SER A 198 20.08 -37.91 -11.11
CA SER A 198 19.63 -38.91 -12.12
C SER A 198 20.33 -38.81 -13.49
N VAL A 199 20.99 -37.69 -13.79
CA VAL A 199 21.73 -37.50 -15.05
C VAL A 199 23.20 -37.93 -14.91
N THR A 200 23.70 -38.00 -13.68
CA THR A 200 25.10 -38.37 -13.40
C THR A 200 25.34 -39.87 -13.22
N GLU A 201 24.29 -40.66 -13.05
CA GLU A 201 24.33 -42.14 -13.02
C GLU A 201 24.20 -42.75 -14.43
#